data_AF-A0A8B8IEW2-F1
#
_entry.id   AF-A0A8B8IEW2-F1
#
_cell.length_a   1.000
_cell.length_b   1.000
_cell.length_c   1.000
_cell.angle_alpha   90.00
_cell.angle_beta   90.00
_cell.angle_gamma   90.00
#
_symmetry.space_group_name_H-M   'P 1'
#
loop_
_entity.id
_entity.type
_entity.pdbx_description
1 polymer ?
#
loop_
_entity_poly.entity_id
_entity_poly.type
_entity_poly.pdbx_seq_one_letter_code
_entity_poly.pdbx_strand_id
1 'polypeptide(L)'
;MNEEKRKRSENWSTEEKDILRELIGQSRHIIENRCTKASSNNKKTEEWKDITKRLNELTGKCRSDGDVKLAWKRTKLTAKANLSTHWQDLAKTRGGNKPKSPSQEDLATINIVPCDFILEYNNFDSNAMRPVVELNVLGQKNIEMEAGPSTLQRNVC
;
A
#
# COMPACT_ATOMS: atom_id res chain seq x y z
N MET A 1 28.23 -15.52 -29.28
CA MET A 1 27.06 -14.80 -28.74
C MET A 1 27.49 -14.18 -27.42
N ASN A 2 27.63 -12.86 -27.34
CA ASN A 2 28.00 -12.18 -26.09
C ASN A 2 26.76 -12.09 -25.20
N GLU A 3 26.65 -12.97 -24.22
CA GLU A 3 25.71 -12.81 -23.12
C GLU A 3 26.27 -11.79 -22.13
N GLU A 4 25.96 -10.51 -22.36
CA GLU A 4 26.13 -9.52 -21.31
C GLU A 4 25.22 -9.87 -20.13
N LYS A 5 25.82 -10.39 -19.05
CA LYS A 5 25.12 -10.61 -17.78
C LYS A 5 24.49 -9.27 -17.36
N ARG A 6 23.16 -9.24 -17.25
CA ARG A 6 22.42 -8.03 -16.84
C ARG A 6 23.01 -7.49 -15.54
N LYS A 7 23.55 -6.28 -15.59
CA LYS A 7 23.98 -5.57 -14.39
C LYS A 7 22.78 -5.40 -13.45
N ARG A 8 22.98 -5.73 -12.18
CA ARG A 8 21.95 -5.55 -11.14
C ARG A 8 21.62 -4.06 -11.05
N SER A 9 20.33 -3.73 -11.11
CA SER A 9 19.87 -2.36 -10.93
C SER A 9 20.20 -1.85 -9.53
N GLU A 10 20.35 -0.53 -9.39
CA GLU A 10 20.52 0.12 -8.09
C GLU A 10 19.35 -0.21 -7.13
N ASN A 11 19.63 -0.21 -5.83
CA ASN A 11 18.62 -0.49 -4.82
C ASN A 11 17.66 0.71 -4.69
N TRP A 12 16.39 0.43 -4.39
CA TRP A 12 15.38 1.47 -4.16
C TRP A 12 15.56 2.10 -2.79
N SER A 13 15.80 3.42 -2.74
CA SER A 13 15.88 4.16 -1.47
C SER A 13 14.48 4.32 -0.84
N THR A 14 14.43 4.64 0.45
CA THR A 14 13.16 4.92 1.13
C THR A 14 12.47 6.14 0.53
N GLU A 15 13.22 7.22 0.31
CA GLU A 15 12.74 8.44 -0.35
C GLU A 15 12.15 8.17 -1.74
N GLU A 16 12.82 7.35 -2.56
CA GLU A 16 12.34 6.99 -3.90
C GLU A 16 11.01 6.22 -3.83
N LYS A 17 10.83 5.36 -2.82
CA LYS A 17 9.57 4.63 -2.61
C LYS A 17 8.45 5.55 -2.12
N ASP A 18 8.77 6.54 -1.30
CA ASP A 18 7.80 7.53 -0.82
C ASP A 18 7.29 8.41 -1.96
N ILE A 19 8.20 8.96 -2.76
CA ILE A 19 7.85 9.74 -3.95
C ILE A 19 7.04 8.90 -4.93
N LEU A 20 7.42 7.63 -5.16
CA LEU A 20 6.65 6.73 -6.02
C LEU A 20 5.22 6.53 -5.51
N ARG A 21 5.03 6.32 -4.21
CA ARG A 21 3.70 6.18 -3.59
C ARG A 21 2.87 7.44 -3.78
N GLU A 22 3.46 8.62 -3.60
CA GLU A 22 2.79 9.90 -3.77
C GLU A 22 2.31 10.10 -5.21
N LEU A 23 3.21 9.93 -6.19
CA LEU A 23 2.89 10.08 -7.62
C LEU A 23 1.79 9.11 -8.06
N ILE A 24 1.86 7.85 -7.63
CA ILE A 24 0.81 6.87 -7.94
C ILE A 24 -0.50 7.21 -7.23
N GLY A 25 -0.45 7.75 -6.00
CA GLY A 25 -1.61 8.24 -5.28
C GLY A 25 -2.39 9.30 -6.05
N GLN A 26 -1.67 10.25 -6.67
CA GLN A 26 -2.24 11.30 -7.53
C GLN A 26 -2.87 10.71 -8.81
N SER A 27 -2.18 9.77 -9.46
CA SER A 27 -2.59 9.17 -10.72
C SER A 27 -3.44 7.88 -10.57
N ARG A 28 -3.90 7.56 -9.35
CA ARG A 28 -4.53 6.26 -9.03
C ARG A 28 -5.72 5.93 -9.92
N HIS A 29 -6.51 6.94 -10.26
CA HIS A 29 -7.76 6.82 -11.02
C HIS A 29 -7.52 6.40 -12.48
N ILE A 30 -6.32 6.61 -13.01
CA ILE A 30 -5.90 6.20 -14.35
C ILE A 30 -5.21 4.84 -14.27
N ILE A 31 -4.22 4.71 -13.38
CA ILE A 31 -3.38 3.51 -13.27
C ILE A 31 -4.19 2.28 -12.85
N GLU A 32 -5.07 2.42 -11.85
CA GLU A 32 -5.85 1.31 -11.28
C GLU A 32 -7.24 1.18 -11.94
N ASN A 33 -7.45 1.86 -13.07
CA ASN A 33 -8.68 1.72 -13.84
C ASN A 33 -8.82 0.29 -14.40
N ARG A 34 -9.88 -0.45 -14.07
CA ARG A 34 -10.09 -1.83 -14.58
C ARG A 34 -10.69 -1.91 -15.99
N CYS A 35 -10.88 -0.78 -16.67
CA CYS A 35 -11.38 -0.75 -18.05
C CYS A 35 -10.36 -1.38 -19.01
N THR A 36 -10.83 -2.31 -19.85
CA THR A 36 -10.05 -3.04 -20.85
C THR A 36 -10.01 -2.37 -22.22
N LYS A 37 -10.63 -1.19 -22.37
CA LYS A 37 -10.65 -0.44 -23.63
C LYS A 37 -9.23 -0.04 -24.02
N ALA A 38 -8.93 -0.11 -25.32
CA ALA A 38 -7.62 0.28 -25.86
C ALA A 38 -7.23 1.72 -25.48
N SER A 39 -8.19 2.65 -25.52
CA SER A 39 -7.97 4.05 -25.10
C SER A 39 -7.59 4.18 -23.63
N SER A 40 -8.16 3.37 -22.74
CA SER A 40 -7.78 3.33 -21.31
C SER A 40 -6.39 2.73 -21.11
N ASN A 41 -6.00 1.73 -21.91
CA ASN A 41 -4.67 1.13 -21.83
C ASN A 41 -3.57 2.08 -22.35
N ASN A 42 -3.87 2.85 -23.40
CA ASN A 42 -2.96 3.89 -23.89
C ASN A 42 -2.76 4.97 -22.83
N LYS A 43 -3.85 5.46 -22.22
CA LYS A 43 -3.78 6.42 -21.09
C LYS A 43 -2.94 5.90 -19.93
N LYS A 44 -3.12 4.65 -19.52
CA LYS A 44 -2.26 4.04 -18.49
C LYS A 44 -0.79 4.04 -18.89
N THR A 45 -0.50 3.72 -20.15
CA THR A 45 0.88 3.67 -20.65
C THR A 45 1.53 5.05 -20.66
N GLU A 46 0.79 6.08 -21.06
CA GLU A 46 1.23 7.48 -21.00
C GLU A 46 1.43 7.93 -19.56
N GLU A 47 0.49 7.62 -18.67
CA GLU A 47 0.57 7.98 -17.25
C GLU A 47 1.77 7.33 -16.57
N TRP A 48 2.06 6.06 -16.88
CA TRP A 48 3.27 5.41 -16.38
C TRP A 48 4.55 6.10 -16.84
N LYS A 49 4.60 6.58 -18.08
CA LYS A 49 5.76 7.34 -18.58
C LYS A 49 5.92 8.66 -17.85
N ASP A 50 4.81 9.35 -17.59
CA ASP A 50 4.82 10.61 -16.84
C ASP A 50 5.28 10.41 -15.39
N ILE A 51 4.78 9.37 -14.71
CA ILE A 51 5.24 8.99 -13.37
C ILE A 51 6.74 8.69 -13.37
N THR A 52 7.23 7.87 -14.30
CA THR A 52 8.67 7.57 -14.41
C THR A 52 9.49 8.82 -14.61
N LYS A 53 9.05 9.72 -15.51
CA LYS A 53 9.72 10.98 -15.80
C LYS A 53 9.82 11.84 -14.54
N ARG A 54 8.69 12.10 -13.86
CA ARG A 54 8.66 12.90 -12.63
C ARG A 54 9.50 12.28 -11.52
N LEU A 55 9.44 10.96 -11.35
CA LEU A 55 10.25 10.25 -10.36
C LEU A 55 11.75 10.47 -10.62
N ASN A 56 12.18 10.31 -11.87
CA ASN A 56 13.57 10.50 -12.28
C ASN A 56 14.02 11.96 -12.10
N GLU A 57 13.15 12.93 -12.41
CA GLU A 57 13.40 14.36 -12.20
C GLU A 57 13.56 14.71 -10.72
N LEU A 58 12.73 14.15 -9.84
CA LEU A 58 12.76 14.43 -8.39
C LEU A 58 13.93 13.73 -7.68
N THR A 59 14.29 12.52 -8.11
CA THR A 59 15.31 11.70 -7.44
C THR A 59 16.69 11.80 -8.07
N GLY A 60 16.80 12.36 -9.27
CA GLY A 60 18.02 12.36 -10.08
C GLY A 60 18.46 10.97 -10.54
N LYS A 61 17.59 9.96 -10.44
CA LYS A 61 17.87 8.57 -10.84
C LYS A 61 17.36 8.30 -12.26
N CYS A 62 17.90 7.26 -12.88
CA CYS A 62 17.47 6.78 -14.20
C CYS A 62 16.75 5.42 -14.06
N ARG A 63 15.45 5.44 -13.76
CA ARG A 63 14.60 4.24 -13.76
C ARG A 63 13.85 4.12 -15.09
N SER A 64 13.64 2.89 -15.55
CA SER A 64 12.77 2.62 -16.70
C SER A 64 11.31 2.44 -16.26
N ASP A 65 10.36 2.62 -17.19
CA ASP A 65 8.94 2.36 -16.95
C ASP A 65 8.70 0.94 -16.42
N GLY A 66 9.49 -0.03 -16.88
CA GLY A 66 9.43 -1.42 -16.43
C GLY A 66 9.83 -1.56 -14.97
N ASP A 67 10.88 -0.86 -14.55
CA ASP A 67 11.36 -0.88 -13.16
C ASP A 67 10.34 -0.25 -12.21
N VAL A 68 9.76 0.88 -12.60
CA VAL A 68 8.74 1.60 -11.82
C VAL A 68 7.48 0.75 -11.65
N LYS A 69 6.98 0.16 -12.74
CA LYS A 69 5.83 -0.77 -12.69
C LYS A 69 6.10 -1.99 -11.81
N LEU A 70 7.29 -2.57 -11.92
CA LEU A 70 7.69 -3.73 -11.12
C LEU A 70 7.84 -3.36 -9.64
N ALA A 71 8.41 -2.20 -9.33
CA ALA A 71 8.52 -1.68 -7.98
C ALA A 71 7.14 -1.51 -7.36
N TRP A 72 6.21 -0.87 -8.06
CA TRP A 72 4.83 -0.74 -7.59
C TRP A 72 4.16 -2.09 -7.34
N LYS A 73 4.29 -3.04 -8.28
CA LYS A 73 3.76 -4.40 -8.11
C LYS A 73 4.33 -5.07 -6.86
N ARG A 74 5.64 -4.94 -6.60
CA ARG A 74 6.29 -5.47 -5.39
C ARG A 74 5.76 -4.79 -4.14
N THR A 75 5.61 -3.47 -4.13
CA THR A 75 5.02 -2.71 -3.02
C THR A 75 3.63 -3.23 -2.67
N LYS A 76 2.75 -3.43 -3.67
CA LYS A 76 1.41 -4.03 -3.45
C LYS A 76 1.49 -5.43 -2.85
N LEU A 77 2.38 -6.28 -3.36
CA LEU A 77 2.56 -7.64 -2.85
C LEU A 77 3.08 -7.67 -1.41
N THR A 78 4.06 -6.84 -1.08
CA THR A 78 4.60 -6.70 0.28
C THR A 78 3.52 -6.23 1.26
N ALA A 79 2.77 -5.18 0.90
CA ALA A 79 1.67 -4.69 1.72
C ALA A 79 0.61 -5.79 1.95
N LYS A 80 0.30 -6.58 0.92
CA LYS A 80 -0.68 -7.67 1.03
C LYS A 80 -0.18 -8.79 1.93
N ALA A 81 1.11 -9.14 1.84
CA ALA A 81 1.72 -10.15 2.69
C ALA A 81 1.76 -9.71 4.15
N ASN A 82 2.18 -8.47 4.43
CA ASN A 82 2.22 -7.92 5.79
C ASN A 82 0.83 -7.90 6.42
N LEU A 83 -0.18 -7.47 5.66
CA LEU A 83 -1.56 -7.47 6.09
C LEU A 83 -2.07 -8.89 6.37
N SER A 84 -1.82 -9.86 5.47
CA SER A 84 -2.21 -11.25 5.68
C SER A 84 -1.57 -11.84 6.94
N THR A 85 -0.28 -11.60 7.18
CA THR A 85 0.42 -12.03 8.39
C THR A 85 -0.22 -11.41 9.63
N HIS A 86 -0.52 -10.11 9.60
CA HIS A 86 -1.20 -9.43 10.70
C HIS A 86 -2.54 -10.09 11.05
N TRP A 87 -3.35 -10.43 10.04
CA TRP A 87 -4.61 -11.13 10.26
C TRP A 87 -4.43 -12.56 10.78
N GLN A 88 -3.46 -13.31 10.26
CA GLN A 88 -3.13 -14.65 10.76
C GLN A 88 -2.74 -14.62 12.22
N ASP A 89 -1.97 -13.62 12.64
CA ASP A 89 -1.54 -13.49 14.02
C ASP A 89 -2.69 -13.04 14.94
N LEU A 90 -3.58 -12.16 14.47
CA LEU A 90 -4.81 -11.82 15.20
C LEU A 90 -5.70 -13.05 15.44
N ALA A 91 -5.86 -13.89 14.42
CA ALA A 91 -6.69 -15.10 14.49
C ALA A 91 -6.12 -16.17 15.46
N LYS A 92 -4.81 -16.15 15.73
CA LYS A 92 -4.15 -17.04 16.70
C LYS A 92 -4.35 -16.54 18.13
N THR A 93 -5.60 -16.42 18.58
CA THR A 93 -5.93 -15.94 19.94
C THR A 93 -5.85 -17.05 21.00
N ARG A 94 -4.71 -17.72 21.12
CA ARG A 94 -4.41 -18.59 22.28
C ARG A 94 -3.06 -18.22 22.91
N GLY A 95 -2.99 -17.01 23.47
CA GLY A 95 -1.92 -16.60 24.39
C GLY A 95 -0.62 -16.10 23.75
N GLY A 96 -0.63 -15.68 22.48
CA GLY A 96 0.55 -15.11 21.80
C GLY A 96 0.69 -13.59 21.99
N ASN A 97 1.90 -13.07 21.81
CA ASN A 97 2.20 -11.64 21.81
C ASN A 97 1.35 -10.90 20.76
N LYS A 98 0.89 -9.69 21.10
CA LYS A 98 0.12 -8.82 20.20
C LYS A 98 0.85 -8.69 18.85
N PRO A 99 0.19 -8.95 17.71
CA PRO A 99 0.83 -8.80 16.40
C PRO A 99 1.32 -7.38 16.18
N LYS A 100 2.43 -7.26 15.46
CA LYS A 100 2.90 -5.97 14.96
C LYS A 100 1.84 -5.43 14.00
N SER A 101 1.37 -4.21 14.26
CA SER A 101 0.44 -3.53 13.35
C SER A 101 1.08 -3.37 11.97
N PRO A 102 0.29 -3.37 10.88
CA PRO A 102 0.79 -3.04 9.55
C PRO A 102 1.52 -1.69 9.57
N SER A 103 2.60 -1.56 8.81
CA SER A 103 3.36 -0.30 8.78
C SER A 103 2.54 0.84 8.15
N GLN A 104 2.86 2.08 8.49
CA GLN A 104 2.22 3.26 7.89
C GLN A 104 2.31 3.25 6.35
N GLU A 105 3.43 2.74 5.82
CA GLU A 105 3.67 2.55 4.39
C GLU A 105 2.69 1.56 3.74
N ASP A 106 2.39 0.46 4.43
CA ASP A 106 1.45 -0.54 3.97
C ASP A 106 0.03 0.03 3.94
N LEU A 107 -0.37 0.78 4.99
CA LEU A 107 -1.67 1.44 5.07
C LEU A 107 -1.84 2.48 3.94
N ALA A 108 -0.81 3.28 3.67
CA ALA A 108 -0.83 4.23 2.55
C ALA A 108 -1.02 3.52 1.21
N THR A 109 -0.31 2.40 0.99
CA THR A 109 -0.44 1.59 -0.24
C THR A 109 -1.85 1.00 -0.38
N ILE A 110 -2.42 0.49 0.71
CA ILE A 110 -3.78 -0.07 0.75
C ILE A 110 -4.83 0.99 0.41
N ASN A 111 -4.68 2.21 0.92
CA ASN A 111 -5.59 3.31 0.63
C ASN A 111 -5.57 3.77 -0.84
N ILE A 112 -4.45 3.59 -1.53
CA ILE A 112 -4.33 3.90 -2.96
C ILE A 112 -5.10 2.87 -3.79
N VAL A 113 -5.06 1.58 -3.41
CA VAL A 113 -5.69 0.48 -4.20
C VAL A 113 -6.58 -0.44 -3.36
N PRO A 114 -7.68 0.03 -2.75
CA PRO A 114 -8.46 -0.78 -1.81
C PRO A 114 -9.00 -2.08 -2.42
N CYS A 115 -9.36 -2.04 -3.71
CA CYS A 115 -9.94 -3.18 -4.43
C CYS A 115 -8.97 -4.34 -4.66
N ASP A 116 -7.65 -4.12 -4.57
CA ASP A 116 -6.64 -5.17 -4.75
C ASP A 116 -6.34 -5.93 -3.44
N PHE A 117 -6.84 -5.41 -2.31
CA PHE A 117 -6.67 -6.01 -0.97
C PHE A 117 -7.96 -6.64 -0.44
N ILE A 118 -8.99 -6.80 -1.29
CA ILE A 118 -10.11 -7.68 -0.99
C ILE A 118 -9.54 -9.12 -0.98
N LEU A 119 -9.22 -9.64 0.20
CA LEU A 119 -8.96 -11.06 0.38
C LEU A 119 -10.25 -11.79 0.03
N GLU A 120 -10.19 -12.70 -0.94
CA GLU A 120 -11.34 -13.51 -1.34
C GLU A 120 -11.89 -14.23 -0.10
N TYR A 121 -13.07 -13.82 0.33
CA TYR A 121 -13.80 -14.46 1.41
C TYR A 121 -14.28 -15.82 0.89
N ASN A 122 -13.63 -16.88 1.34
CA ASN A 122 -14.04 -18.25 1.03
C ASN A 122 -14.93 -18.79 2.16
N ASN A 123 -16.23 -18.87 1.92
CA ASN A 123 -17.22 -19.34 2.91
C ASN A 123 -17.06 -20.83 3.28
N PHE A 124 -16.19 -21.57 2.57
CA PHE A 124 -15.98 -23.01 2.75
C PHE A 124 -14.64 -23.34 3.43
N ASP A 125 -13.80 -22.33 3.70
CA ASP A 125 -12.54 -22.50 4.41
C ASP A 125 -12.61 -21.74 5.74
N SER A 126 -12.53 -22.47 6.86
CA SER A 126 -12.54 -21.89 8.20
C SER A 126 -11.36 -20.92 8.46
N ASN A 127 -10.37 -20.86 7.56
CA ASN A 127 -9.27 -19.89 7.58
C ASN A 127 -9.46 -18.67 6.66
N ALA A 128 -10.62 -18.50 6.03
CA ALA A 128 -10.86 -17.37 5.14
C ALA A 128 -10.79 -16.03 5.89
N MET A 129 -9.79 -15.23 5.53
CA MET A 129 -9.55 -13.90 6.12
C MET A 129 -10.61 -12.88 5.71
N ARG A 130 -10.90 -11.93 6.62
CA ARG A 130 -11.89 -10.86 6.40
C ARG A 130 -11.42 -9.86 5.34
N PRO A 131 -12.34 -9.27 4.55
CA PRO A 131 -12.01 -8.23 3.60
C PRO A 131 -11.59 -6.93 4.30
N VAL A 132 -10.57 -6.26 3.73
CA VAL A 132 -9.99 -4.98 4.19
C VAL A 132 -10.99 -3.83 4.30
N VAL A 133 -12.15 -3.94 3.65
CA VAL A 133 -13.18 -2.90 3.65
C VAL A 133 -13.69 -2.59 5.08
N GLU A 134 -13.59 -3.54 6.03
CA GLU A 134 -13.91 -3.29 7.45
C GLU A 134 -12.86 -2.43 8.19
N LEU A 135 -11.62 -2.31 7.70
CA LEU A 135 -10.58 -1.46 8.32
C LEU A 135 -10.87 0.03 8.14
N ASN A 136 -11.54 0.46 7.06
CA ASN A 136 -11.92 1.87 6.90
C ASN A 136 -13.01 2.27 7.93
N VAL A 137 -13.81 1.31 8.39
CA VAL A 137 -14.84 1.54 9.43
C VAL A 137 -14.24 1.48 10.84
N LEU A 138 -13.22 0.64 11.07
CA LEU A 138 -12.55 0.51 12.37
C LEU A 138 -11.43 1.54 12.58
N GLY A 139 -10.80 2.04 11.52
CA GLY A 139 -9.79 3.11 11.57
C GLY A 139 -10.39 4.46 11.95
N GLN A 140 -11.64 4.74 11.57
CA GLN A 140 -12.35 5.95 12.00
C GLN A 140 -12.78 5.90 13.47
N LYS A 141 -13.03 4.72 14.04
CA LYS A 141 -13.44 4.59 15.46
C LYS A 141 -12.31 4.76 16.48
N ASN A 142 -11.05 4.60 16.06
CA ASN A 142 -9.91 4.68 16.98
C ASN A 142 -9.27 6.08 17.07
N ILE A 143 -9.70 7.06 16.26
CA ILE A 143 -9.20 8.44 16.33
C ILE A 143 -10.04 9.30 17.29
N GLU A 144 -11.29 8.91 17.59
CA GLU A 144 -12.15 9.66 18.53
C GLU A 144 -11.92 9.35 20.02
N MET A 145 -11.12 8.32 20.37
CA MET A 145 -10.95 7.90 21.77
C MET A 145 -9.70 8.45 22.49
N GLU A 146 -8.96 9.41 21.89
CA GLU A 146 -7.78 10.04 22.49
C GLU A 146 -7.92 11.58 22.52
N ALA A 147 -9.10 12.07 22.88
CA ALA A 147 -9.31 13.46 23.28
C ALA A 147 -10.13 13.49 24.59
N GLY A 148 -9.59 12.87 25.64
CA GLY A 148 -10.12 13.06 26.99
C GLY A 148 -9.87 14.51 27.44
N PRO A 149 -10.91 15.27 27.84
CA PRO A 149 -10.68 16.56 28.47
C PRO A 149 -10.06 16.32 29.85
N SER A 150 -8.75 16.54 29.93
CA SER A 150 -8.08 16.83 31.19
C SER A 150 -8.64 18.14 31.72
N THR A 151 -9.44 18.10 32.77
CA THR A 151 -9.66 19.28 33.61
C THR A 151 -9.65 18.86 35.06
N LEU A 152 -8.54 19.23 35.70
CA LEU A 152 -8.27 19.22 37.12
C LEU A 152 -9.50 19.56 37.97
N GLN A 153 -9.76 18.69 38.95
CA GLN A 153 -10.47 19.06 40.16
C GLN A 153 -9.71 20.19 40.89
N ARG A 154 -10.41 21.29 41.18
CA ARG A 154 -10.12 22.14 42.34
C ARG A 154 -11.44 22.41 43.06
N ASN A 155 -11.58 21.77 44.21
CA ASN A 155 -12.52 22.19 45.26
C ASN A 155 -12.01 23.50 45.85
N VAL A 156 -12.87 24.51 46.01
CA VAL A 156 -12.84 25.42 47.15
C VAL A 156 -14.29 25.85 47.45
N CYS A 157 -14.68 25.73 48.71
CA CYS A 157 -15.89 26.33 49.30
C CYS A 157 -15.75 27.84 49.45
#